data_AF-A0A970S436-F1
#
_entry.id   AF-A0A970S436-F1
#
_cell.length_a   1.000
_cell.length_b   1.000
_cell.length_c   1.000
_cell.angle_alpha   90.00
_cell.angle_beta   90.00
_cell.angle_gamma   90.00
#
_symmetry.space_group_name_H-M   'P 1'
#
loop_
_entity.id
_entity.type
_entity.pdbx_description
1 polymer ?
#
loop_
_entity_poly.entity_id
_entity_poly.type
_entity_poly.pdbx_seq_one_letter_code
_entity_poly.pdbx_strand_id
1 'polypeptide(L)'
;MKVNITYPKQTKKKLFIASFSSTARWIMLAAAYACVIINIATGGKAWSVVVLWGLWFVWSFVFSPNMVEFNRISQTTKLMVYTCIMLILINNLLSPGWAMFVVPIICFAGVFINGVFFLTNIKRQRQNLMPMIWAIAIALIAIIAALAGWPEMNWPIIALGSTGFALLAVSVGVLGKDILIEFVKRFSIK
;
A
#
# COMPACT_ATOMS: atom_id res chain seq x y z
N MET A 1 -11.20 -9.18 47.20
CA MET A 1 -11.23 -7.99 46.30
C MET A 1 -12.09 -8.32 45.08
N LYS A 2 -13.15 -7.53 44.80
CA LYS A 2 -13.93 -7.65 43.57
C LYS A 2 -13.19 -6.90 42.47
N VAL A 3 -12.61 -7.64 41.52
CA VAL A 3 -11.98 -7.06 40.33
C VAL A 3 -13.10 -6.53 39.45
N ASN A 4 -13.21 -5.20 39.37
CA ASN A 4 -14.21 -4.53 38.54
C ASN A 4 -13.68 -4.52 37.10
N ILE A 5 -14.28 -5.32 36.22
CA ILE A 5 -13.86 -5.40 34.81
C ILE A 5 -14.25 -4.07 34.15
N THR A 6 -13.27 -3.20 33.95
CA THR A 6 -13.42 -1.86 33.33
C THR A 6 -13.46 -1.90 31.80
N TYR A 7 -13.26 -3.09 31.20
CA TYR A 7 -13.28 -3.23 29.75
C TYR A 7 -14.70 -3.33 29.19
N PRO A 8 -14.99 -2.67 28.05
CA PRO A 8 -16.29 -2.77 27.42
C PRO A 8 -16.56 -4.22 27.01
N LYS A 9 -17.75 -4.74 27.37
CA LYS A 9 -18.19 -6.08 26.96
C LYS A 9 -18.20 -6.18 25.43
N GLN A 10 -17.51 -7.17 24.88
CA GLN A 10 -17.46 -7.39 23.44
C GLN A 10 -18.85 -7.80 22.92
N THR A 11 -19.29 -7.18 21.83
CA THR A 11 -20.56 -7.53 21.18
C THR A 11 -20.44 -8.89 20.46
N LYS A 12 -21.54 -9.67 20.42
CA LYS A 12 -21.60 -10.99 19.74
C LYS A 12 -21.09 -10.94 18.30
N LYS A 13 -21.33 -9.84 17.58
CA LYS A 13 -20.81 -9.59 16.22
C LYS A 13 -19.28 -9.51 16.17
N LYS A 14 -18.62 -8.85 17.15
CA LYS A 14 -17.15 -8.76 17.22
C LYS A 14 -16.52 -10.11 17.57
N LEU A 15 -17.16 -10.88 18.44
CA LEU A 15 -16.76 -12.25 18.76
C LEU A 15 -16.89 -13.19 17.54
N PHE A 16 -17.97 -13.09 16.77
CA PHE A 16 -18.14 -13.85 15.54
C PHE A 16 -17.08 -13.51 14.49
N ILE A 17 -16.83 -12.22 14.25
CA ILE A 17 -15.77 -11.78 13.32
C ILE A 17 -14.40 -12.28 13.76
N ALA A 18 -14.10 -12.24 15.06
CA ALA A 18 -12.84 -12.75 15.61
C ALA A 18 -12.70 -14.27 15.42
N SER A 19 -13.78 -15.04 15.65
CA SER A 19 -13.80 -16.49 15.47
C SER A 19 -13.76 -16.91 13.98
N PHE A 20 -14.41 -16.16 13.11
CA PHE A 20 -14.31 -16.35 11.66
C PHE A 20 -12.90 -16.05 11.16
N SER A 21 -12.30 -14.94 11.62
CA SER A 21 -10.92 -14.59 11.30
C SER A 21 -9.91 -15.64 11.81
N SER A 22 -10.12 -16.21 13.01
CA SER A 22 -9.24 -17.27 13.51
C SER A 22 -9.32 -18.54 12.67
N THR A 23 -10.52 -18.91 12.20
CA THR A 23 -10.72 -20.06 11.31
C THR A 23 -10.09 -19.81 9.94
N ALA A 24 -10.33 -18.63 9.36
CA ALA A 24 -9.73 -18.23 8.09
C ALA A 24 -8.20 -18.20 8.14
N ARG A 25 -7.61 -17.83 9.28
CA ARG A 25 -6.15 -17.87 9.49
C ARG A 25 -5.60 -19.28 9.26
N TRP A 26 -6.23 -20.29 9.83
CA TRP A 26 -5.80 -21.69 9.69
C TRP A 26 -5.94 -22.18 8.25
N ILE A 27 -7.05 -21.83 7.59
CA ILE A 27 -7.26 -22.17 6.16
C ILE A 27 -6.20 -21.51 5.29
N MET A 28 -5.90 -20.22 5.50
CA MET A 28 -4.86 -19.53 4.74
C MET A 28 -3.46 -20.08 5.00
N LEU A 29 -3.14 -20.45 6.24
CA LEU A 29 -1.86 -21.08 6.57
C LEU A 29 -1.73 -22.47 5.93
N ALA A 30 -2.80 -23.26 5.95
CA ALA A 30 -2.83 -24.56 5.27
C ALA A 30 -2.65 -24.40 3.76
N ALA A 31 -3.34 -23.43 3.14
CA ALA A 31 -3.19 -23.11 1.72
C ALA A 31 -1.76 -22.63 1.39
N ALA A 32 -1.18 -21.76 2.22
CA ALA A 32 0.21 -21.30 2.07
C ALA A 32 1.20 -22.48 2.09
N TYR A 33 1.04 -23.38 3.06
CA TYR A 33 1.91 -24.56 3.21
C TYR A 33 1.76 -25.52 2.02
N ALA A 34 0.52 -25.82 1.61
CA ALA A 34 0.24 -26.67 0.45
C ALA A 34 0.84 -26.10 -0.84
N CYS A 35 0.71 -24.79 -1.08
CA CYS A 35 1.26 -24.15 -2.28
C CYS A 35 2.79 -24.28 -2.37
N VAL A 36 3.50 -24.15 -1.24
CA VAL A 36 4.95 -24.32 -1.21
C VAL A 36 5.34 -25.77 -1.52
N ILE A 37 4.66 -26.75 -0.92
CA ILE A 37 4.92 -28.17 -1.18
C ILE A 37 4.71 -28.51 -2.66
N ILE A 38 3.58 -28.08 -3.24
CA ILE A 38 3.26 -28.36 -4.64
C ILE A 38 4.28 -27.69 -5.56
N ASN A 39 4.73 -26.46 -5.24
CA ASN A 39 5.74 -25.78 -6.02
C ASN A 39 7.11 -26.50 -5.97
N ILE A 40 7.50 -27.06 -4.82
CA ILE A 40 8.71 -27.88 -4.70
C ILE A 40 8.55 -29.18 -5.51
N ALA A 41 7.39 -29.84 -5.40
CA ALA A 41 7.12 -31.09 -6.11
C ALA A 41 7.06 -30.94 -7.64
N THR A 42 6.59 -29.79 -8.12
CA THR A 42 6.47 -29.51 -9.57
C THR A 42 7.76 -28.97 -10.19
N GLY A 43 8.73 -28.52 -9.39
CA GLY A 43 10.08 -28.13 -9.83
C GLY A 43 10.15 -26.95 -10.82
N GLY A 44 9.03 -26.26 -11.08
CA GLY A 44 8.92 -25.19 -12.06
C GLY A 44 9.28 -23.80 -11.52
N LYS A 45 8.77 -22.77 -12.21
CA LYS A 45 8.85 -21.36 -11.76
C LYS A 45 8.26 -21.21 -10.36
N ALA A 46 8.81 -20.32 -9.52
CA ALA A 46 8.38 -20.13 -8.14
C ALA A 46 7.05 -19.35 -8.00
N TRP A 47 5.96 -19.92 -8.53
CA TRP A 47 4.62 -19.32 -8.49
C TRP A 47 4.04 -19.28 -7.08
N SER A 48 4.51 -20.15 -6.17
CA SER A 48 4.09 -20.14 -4.76
C SER A 48 4.35 -18.80 -4.07
N VAL A 49 5.41 -18.08 -4.42
CA VAL A 49 5.73 -16.76 -3.84
C VAL A 49 4.65 -15.73 -4.19
N VAL A 50 4.16 -15.74 -5.42
CA VAL A 50 3.05 -14.87 -5.85
C VAL A 50 1.78 -15.20 -5.08
N VAL A 51 1.50 -16.49 -4.87
CA VAL A 51 0.34 -16.94 -4.09
C VAL A 51 0.45 -16.56 -2.61
N LEU A 52 1.65 -16.68 -2.01
CA LEU A 52 1.90 -16.23 -0.64
C LEU A 52 1.67 -14.73 -0.49
N TRP A 53 2.14 -13.92 -1.44
CA TRP A 53 1.88 -12.49 -1.44
C TRP A 53 0.39 -12.17 -1.61
N GLY A 54 -0.31 -12.90 -2.48
CA GLY A 54 -1.76 -12.78 -2.67
C GLY A 54 -2.56 -13.13 -1.41
N LEU A 55 -2.19 -14.21 -0.71
CA LEU A 55 -2.79 -14.58 0.58
C LEU A 55 -2.55 -13.49 1.62
N TRP A 56 -1.33 -12.97 1.70
CA TRP A 56 -0.98 -11.87 2.59
C TRP A 56 -1.74 -10.58 2.26
N PHE A 57 -1.91 -10.26 0.98
CA PHE A 57 -2.69 -9.12 0.50
C PHE A 57 -4.15 -9.23 0.94
N VAL A 58 -4.80 -10.37 0.69
CA VAL A 58 -6.19 -10.61 1.12
C VAL A 58 -6.31 -10.55 2.64
N TRP A 59 -5.38 -11.14 3.38
CA TRP A 59 -5.36 -11.09 4.84
C TRP A 59 -5.32 -9.65 5.36
N SER A 60 -4.42 -8.84 4.79
CA SER A 60 -4.17 -7.45 5.18
C SER A 60 -5.33 -6.49 4.89
N PHE A 61 -6.25 -6.85 4.00
CA PHE A 61 -7.40 -6.01 3.63
C PHE A 61 -8.73 -6.53 4.18
N VAL A 62 -8.94 -7.84 4.22
CA VAL A 62 -10.22 -8.45 4.61
C VAL A 62 -10.27 -8.76 6.10
N PHE A 63 -9.19 -9.32 6.67
CA PHE A 63 -9.22 -9.91 8.01
C PHE A 63 -8.56 -9.03 9.07
N SER A 64 -7.50 -8.32 8.72
CA SER A 64 -6.81 -7.39 9.63
C SER A 64 -6.67 -5.98 9.04
N PRO A 65 -7.79 -5.27 8.80
CA PRO A 65 -7.69 -3.85 8.43
C PRO A 65 -7.01 -3.07 9.56
N ASN A 66 -6.07 -2.20 9.20
CA ASN A 66 -5.36 -1.38 10.18
C ASN A 66 -6.34 -0.39 10.83
N MET A 67 -6.71 -0.64 12.08
CA MET A 67 -7.67 0.19 12.82
C MET A 67 -7.07 1.52 13.30
N VAL A 68 -5.76 1.59 13.49
CA VAL A 68 -5.05 2.76 14.07
C VAL A 68 -4.88 3.90 13.05
N GLU A 69 -4.86 3.59 11.75
CA GLU A 69 -4.72 4.58 10.66
C GLU A 69 -5.81 4.38 9.60
N PHE A 70 -7.07 4.19 10.02
CA PHE A 70 -8.18 3.96 9.10
C PHE A 70 -8.61 5.26 8.40
N ASN A 71 -7.74 5.76 7.52
CA ASN A 71 -7.97 6.90 6.66
C ASN A 71 -7.98 6.45 5.19
N ARG A 72 -8.85 7.07 4.39
CA ARG A 72 -9.05 6.70 2.98
C ARG A 72 -7.74 6.79 2.17
N ILE A 73 -6.94 7.83 2.40
CA ILE A 73 -5.64 8.03 1.73
C ILE A 73 -4.63 6.94 2.10
N SER A 74 -4.56 6.55 3.38
CA SER A 74 -3.64 5.48 3.81
C SER A 74 -4.05 4.14 3.20
N GLN A 75 -5.36 3.87 3.13
CA GLN A 75 -5.89 2.64 2.56
C GLN A 75 -5.66 2.55 1.04
N THR A 76 -5.85 3.64 0.30
CA THR A 76 -5.58 3.70 -1.14
C THR A 76 -4.10 3.60 -1.45
N THR A 77 -3.23 4.27 -0.70
CA THR A 77 -1.77 4.11 -0.83
C THR A 77 -1.34 2.68 -0.50
N LYS A 78 -1.89 2.06 0.57
CA LYS A 78 -1.62 0.65 0.89
C LYS A 78 -2.05 -0.26 -0.26
N LEU A 79 -3.24 -0.03 -0.84
CA LEU A 79 -3.74 -0.85 -1.94
C LEU A 79 -2.81 -0.74 -3.15
N MET A 80 -2.45 0.49 -3.52
CA MET A 80 -1.50 0.78 -4.59
C MET A 80 -0.18 0.03 -4.38
N VAL A 81 0.45 0.15 -3.20
CA VAL A 81 1.73 -0.51 -2.90
C VAL A 81 1.63 -2.03 -2.99
N TYR A 82 0.58 -2.63 -2.41
CA TYR A 82 0.41 -4.08 -2.47
C TYR A 82 0.17 -4.59 -3.90
N THR A 83 -0.59 -3.85 -4.72
CA THR A 83 -0.80 -4.18 -6.14
C THR A 83 0.48 -4.05 -6.95
N CYS A 84 1.29 -3.01 -6.71
CA CYS A 84 2.57 -2.83 -7.41
C CYS A 84 3.56 -3.93 -7.06
N ILE A 85 3.68 -4.31 -5.78
CA ILE A 85 4.56 -5.42 -5.37
C ILE A 85 4.09 -6.74 -5.99
N MET A 86 2.78 -6.99 -6.00
CA MET A 86 2.22 -8.19 -6.64
C MET A 86 2.59 -8.27 -8.13
N LEU A 87 2.48 -7.16 -8.86
CA LEU A 87 2.82 -7.12 -10.28
C LEU A 87 4.32 -7.27 -10.55
N ILE A 88 5.17 -6.69 -9.69
CA ILE A 88 6.63 -6.88 -9.77
C ILE A 88 6.99 -8.35 -9.52
N LEU A 89 6.36 -9.00 -8.54
CA LEU A 89 6.56 -10.43 -8.27
C LEU A 89 6.14 -11.30 -9.46
N ILE A 90 4.98 -11.02 -10.06
CA ILE A 90 4.50 -11.74 -11.26
C ILE A 90 5.47 -11.57 -12.42
N ASN A 91 5.99 -10.36 -12.64
CA ASN A 91 6.94 -10.08 -13.71
C ASN A 91 8.27 -10.81 -13.54
N ASN A 92 8.80 -10.84 -12.32
CA ASN A 92 10.09 -11.49 -12.05
C ASN A 92 9.99 -13.02 -12.03
N LEU A 93 8.84 -13.58 -11.63
CA LEU A 93 8.73 -15.02 -11.37
C LEU A 93 7.96 -15.80 -12.45
N LEU A 94 6.97 -15.19 -13.11
CA LEU A 94 6.11 -15.90 -14.06
C LEU A 94 6.39 -15.46 -15.50
N SER A 95 6.29 -14.16 -15.80
CA SER A 95 6.36 -13.63 -17.16
C SER A 95 7.02 -12.25 -17.21
N PRO A 96 8.29 -12.15 -17.60
CA PRO A 96 8.98 -10.86 -17.71
C PRO A 96 8.47 -10.04 -18.89
N GLY A 97 8.53 -8.71 -18.76
CA GLY A 97 8.41 -7.74 -19.86
C GLY A 97 7.25 -6.75 -19.73
N TRP A 98 6.19 -7.09 -19.01
CA TRP A 98 4.95 -6.29 -18.99
C TRP A 98 4.90 -5.28 -17.83
N ALA A 99 5.57 -5.56 -16.70
CA ALA A 99 5.45 -4.72 -15.52
C ALA A 99 6.04 -3.32 -15.71
N MET A 100 7.05 -3.14 -16.56
CA MET A 100 7.64 -1.82 -16.82
C MET A 100 6.62 -0.83 -17.38
N PHE A 101 5.62 -1.31 -18.10
CA PHE A 101 4.55 -0.49 -18.64
C PHE A 101 3.34 -0.37 -17.69
N VAL A 102 2.93 -1.49 -17.07
CA VAL A 102 1.69 -1.55 -16.26
C VAL A 102 1.87 -0.95 -14.87
N VAL A 103 3.03 -1.12 -14.23
CA VAL A 103 3.26 -0.63 -12.86
C VAL A 103 3.17 0.91 -12.78
N PRO A 104 3.79 1.69 -13.68
CA PRO A 104 3.65 3.15 -13.63
C PRO A 104 2.22 3.63 -13.84
N ILE A 105 1.40 2.94 -14.65
CA ILE A 105 -0.02 3.29 -14.86
C ILE A 105 -0.81 3.17 -13.55
N ILE A 106 -0.57 2.10 -12.80
CA ILE A 106 -1.25 1.87 -11.51
C ILE A 106 -0.77 2.86 -10.47
N CYS A 107 0.53 3.14 -10.41
CA CYS A 107 1.08 4.19 -9.56
C CYS A 107 0.47 5.56 -9.90
N PHE A 108 0.31 5.88 -11.19
CA PHE A 108 -0.29 7.13 -11.65
C PHE A 108 -1.73 7.25 -11.16
N ALA A 109 -2.55 6.22 -11.37
CA ALA A 109 -3.93 6.20 -10.90
C ALA A 109 -4.02 6.31 -9.37
N GLY A 110 -3.15 5.62 -8.63
CA GLY A 110 -3.12 5.68 -7.17
C GLY A 110 -2.76 7.07 -6.64
N VAL A 111 -1.72 7.70 -7.21
CA VAL A 111 -1.31 9.08 -6.86
C VAL A 111 -2.41 10.08 -7.22
N PHE A 112 -3.04 9.94 -8.39
CA PHE A 112 -4.14 10.80 -8.82
C PHE A 112 -5.34 10.72 -7.86
N ILE A 113 -5.79 9.51 -7.52
CA ILE A 113 -6.90 9.28 -6.57
C ILE A 113 -6.56 9.86 -5.18
N ASN A 114 -5.32 9.68 -4.73
CA ASN A 114 -4.84 10.27 -3.47
C ASN A 114 -4.92 11.80 -3.51
N GLY A 115 -4.57 12.42 -4.63
CA GLY A 115 -4.68 13.87 -4.83
C GLY A 115 -6.12 14.37 -4.76
N VAL A 116 -7.05 13.68 -5.41
CA VAL A 116 -8.49 14.01 -5.35
C VAL A 116 -9.02 13.91 -3.91
N PHE A 117 -8.66 12.84 -3.18
CA PHE A 117 -9.07 12.69 -1.79
C PHE A 117 -8.44 13.74 -0.87
N PHE A 118 -7.20 14.15 -1.15
CA PHE A 118 -6.55 15.23 -0.42
C PHE A 118 -7.29 16.56 -0.59
N LEU A 119 -7.64 16.93 -1.83
CA LEU A 119 -8.36 18.17 -2.14
C LEU A 119 -9.79 18.20 -1.59
N THR A 120 -10.47 17.05 -1.55
CA THR A 120 -11.85 16.97 -1.06
C THR A 120 -11.96 17.27 0.46
N ASN A 121 -10.92 17.03 1.25
CA ASN A 121 -10.99 17.10 2.71
C ASN A 121 -9.71 17.65 3.38
N ILE A 122 -9.24 18.81 2.91
CA ILE A 122 -7.96 19.43 3.34
C ILE A 122 -7.80 19.49 4.88
N LYS A 123 -8.83 19.93 5.62
CA LYS A 123 -8.75 20.10 7.09
C LYS A 123 -8.47 18.79 7.84
N ARG A 124 -9.08 17.68 7.40
CA ARG A 124 -8.92 16.35 8.03
C ARG A 124 -7.69 15.61 7.51
N GLN A 125 -7.29 15.87 6.27
CA GLN A 125 -6.17 15.18 5.62
C GLN A 125 -4.81 15.76 5.96
N ARG A 126 -4.75 17.00 6.49
CA ARG A 126 -3.54 17.60 7.06
C ARG A 126 -2.85 16.74 8.12
N GLN A 127 -3.60 15.95 8.90
CA GLN A 127 -3.03 15.07 9.94
C GLN A 127 -2.49 13.74 9.40
N ASN A 128 -2.79 13.40 8.14
CA ASN A 128 -2.47 12.11 7.51
C ASN A 128 -1.70 12.31 6.20
N LEU A 129 -0.81 13.30 6.15
CA LEU A 129 -0.03 13.61 4.96
C LEU A 129 1.05 12.57 4.65
N MET A 130 1.50 11.81 5.66
CA MET A 130 2.63 10.91 5.55
C MET A 130 2.50 9.91 4.37
N PRO A 131 1.39 9.16 4.23
CA PRO A 131 1.26 8.19 3.13
C PRO A 131 1.23 8.86 1.76
N MET A 132 0.73 10.10 1.68
CA MET A 132 0.71 10.88 0.44
C MET A 132 2.11 11.36 0.06
N ILE A 133 2.89 11.87 1.01
CA ILE A 133 4.28 12.32 0.79
C ILE A 133 5.15 11.15 0.32
N TRP A 134 5.02 9.96 0.94
CA TRP A 134 5.73 8.77 0.49
C TRP A 134 5.34 8.35 -0.94
N ALA A 135 4.05 8.41 -1.27
CA ALA A 135 3.59 8.09 -2.63
C ALA A 135 4.16 9.07 -3.67
N ILE A 136 4.21 10.37 -3.35
CA ILE A 136 4.82 11.40 -4.21
C ILE A 136 6.33 11.16 -4.34
N ALA A 137 7.02 10.86 -3.24
CA ALA A 137 8.46 10.58 -3.24
C ALA A 137 8.79 9.38 -4.15
N ILE A 138 8.01 8.30 -4.06
CA ILE A 138 8.17 7.12 -4.93
C ILE A 138 7.95 7.51 -6.40
N ALA A 139 6.94 8.32 -6.71
CA ALA A 139 6.69 8.79 -8.08
C ALA A 139 7.84 9.64 -8.63
N LEU A 140 8.43 10.51 -7.81
CA LEU A 140 9.59 11.32 -8.20
C LEU A 140 10.84 10.47 -8.40
N ILE A 141 11.11 9.53 -7.49
CA ILE A 141 12.22 8.58 -7.63
C ILE A 141 12.07 7.77 -8.92
N ALA A 142 10.85 7.35 -9.28
CA ALA A 142 10.59 6.60 -10.50
C ALA A 142 10.92 7.40 -11.77
N ILE A 143 10.59 8.70 -11.82
CA ILE A 143 11.00 9.57 -12.94
C ILE A 143 12.51 9.79 -12.95
N ILE A 144 13.13 10.05 -11.80
CA ILE A 144 14.58 10.27 -11.72
C ILE A 144 15.34 9.02 -12.19
N ALA A 145 14.87 7.83 -11.81
CA ALA A 145 15.44 6.56 -12.25
C ALA A 145 15.32 6.40 -13.78
N ALA A 146 14.14 6.70 -14.35
CA ALA A 146 13.94 6.65 -15.80
C ALA A 146 14.83 7.65 -16.55
N LEU A 147 15.04 8.86 -16.01
CA LEU A 147 15.98 9.85 -16.55
C LEU A 147 17.45 9.39 -16.45
N ALA A 148 17.79 8.58 -15.44
CA ALA A 148 19.10 7.94 -15.32
C ALA A 148 19.29 6.71 -16.24
N GLY A 149 18.29 6.41 -17.08
CA GLY A 149 18.35 5.32 -18.07
C GLY A 149 17.84 3.97 -17.56
N TRP A 150 17.28 3.91 -16.35
CA TRP A 150 16.75 2.68 -15.74
C TRP A 150 15.36 2.99 -15.14
N PRO A 151 14.20 2.71 -15.77
CA PRO A 151 13.88 1.99 -17.01
C PRO A 151 13.62 2.88 -18.25
N GLU A 152 13.27 2.28 -19.40
CA GLU A 152 12.93 3.01 -20.64
C GLU A 152 11.88 4.09 -20.41
N MET A 153 12.13 5.29 -20.94
CA MET A 153 11.25 6.44 -20.80
C MET A 153 9.97 6.25 -21.62
N ASN A 154 8.97 5.66 -20.97
CA ASN A 154 7.65 5.45 -21.54
C ASN A 154 6.67 6.55 -21.12
N TRP A 155 5.63 6.79 -21.92
CA TRP A 155 4.57 7.77 -21.59
C TRP A 155 3.96 7.60 -20.18
N PRO A 156 3.78 6.37 -19.62
CA PRO A 156 3.21 6.21 -18.28
C PRO A 156 4.12 6.77 -17.18
N ILE A 157 5.43 6.73 -17.39
CA ILE A 157 6.41 7.25 -16.43
C ILE A 157 6.37 8.78 -16.42
N ILE A 158 6.28 9.39 -17.61
CA ILE A 158 6.12 10.83 -17.76
C ILE A 158 4.81 11.29 -17.12
N ALA A 159 3.70 10.58 -17.36
CA ALA A 159 2.42 10.85 -16.72
C ALA A 159 2.50 10.72 -15.18
N LEU A 160 3.18 9.68 -14.67
CA LEU A 160 3.34 9.44 -13.24
C LEU A 160 4.06 10.58 -12.52
N GLY A 161 5.23 11.01 -12.99
CA GLY A 161 5.93 12.07 -12.26
C GLY A 161 5.49 13.48 -12.64
N SER A 162 4.84 13.71 -13.79
CA SER A 162 4.13 15.00 -14.01
C SER A 162 2.99 15.18 -13.00
N THR A 163 2.20 14.13 -12.77
CA THR A 163 1.18 14.16 -11.71
C THR A 163 1.78 14.21 -10.31
N GLY A 164 2.85 13.46 -10.03
CA GLY A 164 3.58 13.55 -8.77
C GLY A 164 4.09 14.96 -8.47
N PHE A 165 4.68 15.62 -9.48
CA PHE A 165 5.18 17.00 -9.37
C PHE A 165 4.05 18.01 -9.18
N ALA A 166 2.96 17.88 -9.94
CA ALA A 166 1.77 18.73 -9.79
C ALA A 166 1.17 18.61 -8.37
N LEU A 167 1.06 17.39 -7.85
CA LEU A 167 0.55 17.13 -6.50
C LEU A 167 1.48 17.68 -5.43
N LEU A 168 2.81 17.60 -5.64
CA LEU A 168 3.79 18.24 -4.77
C LEU A 168 3.58 19.76 -4.75
N ALA A 169 3.52 20.41 -5.91
CA ALA A 169 3.31 21.86 -6.02
C ALA A 169 2.01 22.30 -5.33
N VAL A 170 0.91 21.57 -5.56
CA VAL A 170 -0.38 21.81 -4.89
C VAL A 170 -0.26 21.61 -3.39
N SER A 171 0.41 20.56 -2.92
CA SER A 171 0.61 20.31 -1.49
C SER A 171 1.41 21.44 -0.83
N VAL A 172 2.49 21.92 -1.46
CA VAL A 172 3.30 23.04 -0.97
C VAL A 172 2.48 24.34 -0.96
N GLY A 173 1.67 24.60 -1.99
CA GLY A 173 0.81 25.80 -2.02
C GLY A 173 -0.30 25.80 -0.97
N VAL A 174 -0.94 24.64 -0.72
CA VAL A 174 -2.09 24.52 0.21
C VAL A 174 -1.65 24.38 1.67
N LEU A 175 -0.50 23.76 1.94
CA LEU A 175 -0.01 23.54 3.30
C LEU A 175 1.10 24.51 3.73
N GLY A 176 1.83 25.10 2.78
CA GLY A 176 2.90 26.05 3.07
C GLY A 176 3.92 25.50 4.07
N LYS A 177 4.16 26.26 5.15
CA LYS A 177 5.15 25.95 6.20
C LYS A 177 4.77 24.74 7.07
N ASP A 178 3.51 24.30 7.06
CA ASP A 178 3.06 23.21 7.91
C ASP A 178 3.64 21.84 7.49
N ILE A 179 3.92 21.63 6.20
CA ILE A 179 4.65 20.44 5.73
C ILE A 179 6.04 20.38 6.36
N LEU A 180 6.78 21.51 6.35
CA LEU A 180 8.13 21.55 6.90
C LEU A 180 8.11 21.30 8.41
N ILE A 181 7.14 21.87 9.12
CA ILE A 181 6.98 21.66 10.57
C ILE A 181 6.68 20.18 10.87
N GLU A 182 5.83 19.54 10.08
CA GLU A 182 5.45 18.13 10.29
C GLU A 182 6.56 17.15 9.87
N PHE A 183 7.30 17.47 8.82
CA PHE A 183 8.49 16.73 8.39
C PHE A 183 9.61 16.84 9.44
N VAL A 184 9.90 18.07 9.91
CA VAL A 184 10.87 18.30 10.98
C VAL A 184 10.44 17.58 12.25
N LYS A 185 9.19 17.68 12.70
CA LYS A 185 8.72 16.98 13.91
C LYS A 185 8.92 15.46 13.89
N ARG A 186 8.85 14.82 12.72
CA ARG A 186 9.03 13.37 12.59
C ARG A 186 10.49 12.93 12.48
N PHE A 187 11.34 13.75 11.84
CA PHE A 187 12.77 13.46 11.70
C PHE A 187 13.61 14.04 12.84
N SER A 188 13.09 15.02 13.57
CA SER A 188 13.65 15.49 14.84
C SER A 188 13.30 14.49 15.93
N ILE A 189 14.05 13.40 15.96
CA ILE A 189 14.12 12.49 17.09
C ILE A 189 14.70 13.30 18.24
N LYS A 190 13.92 13.46 19.32
CA LYS A 190 14.46 13.70 20.66
C LYS A 190 14.64 12.34 21.33
#